data_AF-A0A8H3CTA7-F1
#
_entry.id   AF-A0A8H3CTA7-F1
#
_cell.length_a   1.000
_cell.length_b   1.000
_cell.length_c   1.000
_cell.angle_alpha   90.00
_cell.angle_beta   90.00
_cell.angle_gamma   90.00
#
_symmetry.space_group_name_H-M   'P 1'
#
loop_
_entity.id
_entity.type
_entity.pdbx_description
1 polymer ?
#
loop_
_entity_poly.entity_id
_entity_poly.type
_entity_poly.pdbx_seq_one_letter_code
_entity_poly.pdbx_strand_id
1 'polypeptide(L)'
;AEAPHKSSDSSPAPNARDRQKDMATSAAPQSGMGKLVKADTIAAKFRTEIEQAISGSSARARKPRLLGILSTSSAPSRSYAQFTKKTCEAIGIDFVLKEVGGAVEGGVDGEGAEEAIIEANEDRNIDGIMVYYPIFGGSQDHYLQQVVSPFKDVEGLHVKFHYNLYHNIRFIRPQTLVGLPSSANSPTAPAPAAEAPEGYVKSIIPCTPLAIVKALEHVGVYNSILDYGDRAYGRTVTIINRSEVVGRPLAALLANDGARVFSIDIDSIQEYTKRPATNTSSGEKPNRYNPRHVVHPCSLSLEQCLGLSDVVVSAVPSATYKVPTGWLKDGCICVNVASEKNFQSDVREKASLYMPAVGKITQMMLLRNLLRLCQYRELLESTAA
;
A
#
# COMPACT_ATOMS: atom_id res chain seq x y z
N ALA A 1 49.14 42.75 58.61
CA ALA A 1 48.01 43.38 59.33
C ALA A 1 47.23 44.17 58.29
N GLU A 2 46.37 43.46 57.58
CA GLU A 2 45.53 43.99 56.50
C GLU A 2 44.14 44.29 57.05
N ALA A 3 43.60 45.45 56.69
CA ALA A 3 42.21 45.85 56.91
C ALA A 3 41.58 46.14 55.54
N PRO A 4 40.32 45.72 55.28
CA PRO A 4 39.77 45.69 53.93
C PRO A 4 38.93 46.93 53.62
N HIS A 5 38.89 47.32 52.34
CA HIS A 5 37.96 48.33 51.82
C HIS A 5 37.13 47.79 50.64
N LYS A 6 35.82 47.74 50.90
CA LYS A 6 34.61 47.66 50.07
C LYS A 6 34.76 47.68 48.53
N SER A 7 34.13 46.68 47.89
CA SER A 7 33.53 46.78 46.55
C SER A 7 32.05 46.39 46.62
N SER A 8 31.18 47.27 46.15
CA SER A 8 29.74 47.05 45.94
C SER A 8 29.51 46.34 44.61
N ASP A 9 28.83 45.20 44.64
CA ASP A 9 28.25 44.60 43.43
C ASP A 9 26.84 44.07 43.76
N SER A 10 25.87 44.50 42.98
CA SER A 10 24.45 44.15 43.10
C SER A 10 24.04 43.38 41.85
N SER A 11 24.00 42.06 41.95
CA SER A 11 23.50 41.18 40.88
C SER A 11 21.96 41.07 40.93
N PRO A 12 21.24 41.15 39.79
CA PRO A 12 19.81 40.90 39.75
C PRO A 12 19.50 39.40 39.68
N ALA A 13 18.45 38.97 40.38
CA ALA A 13 17.98 37.58 40.43
C ALA A 13 17.42 37.09 39.08
N PRO A 14 17.56 35.79 38.74
CA PRO A 14 16.93 35.24 37.55
C PRO A 14 15.46 34.87 37.80
N ASN A 15 14.64 35.20 36.80
CA ASN A 15 13.18 35.11 36.75
C ASN A 15 12.62 33.69 36.92
N ALA A 16 11.51 33.59 37.66
CA ALA A 16 10.70 32.39 37.90
C ALA A 16 9.85 31.96 36.68
N ARG A 17 10.47 31.78 35.50
CA ARG A 17 9.78 31.30 34.29
C ARG A 17 10.40 30.09 33.59
N ASP A 18 11.42 29.45 34.17
CA ASP A 18 12.16 28.35 33.53
C ASP A 18 12.10 27.01 34.29
N ARG A 19 10.95 26.69 34.90
CA ARG A 19 10.71 25.35 35.50
C ARG A 19 9.36 24.76 35.09
N GLN A 20 9.00 24.89 33.81
CA GLN A 20 7.79 24.27 33.27
C GLN A 20 7.97 23.79 31.83
N LYS A 21 9.09 23.12 31.55
CA LYS A 21 9.26 22.24 30.39
C LYS A 21 10.10 21.07 30.87
N ASP A 22 9.41 20.02 31.31
CA ASP A 22 9.86 18.61 31.36
C ASP A 22 8.91 17.80 32.25
N MET A 23 7.65 17.72 31.82
CA MET A 23 6.73 16.66 32.24
C MET A 23 6.07 16.10 30.98
N ALA A 24 6.86 15.39 30.17
CA ALA A 24 6.31 14.41 29.26
C ALA A 24 5.84 13.21 30.13
N THR A 25 4.57 13.23 30.51
CA THR A 25 3.92 12.09 31.15
C THR A 25 3.96 10.90 30.20
N SER A 26 4.85 9.92 30.46
CA SER A 26 4.69 8.58 29.91
C SER A 26 3.48 7.95 30.60
N ALA A 27 2.30 8.08 30.01
CA ALA A 27 1.11 7.40 30.51
C ALA A 27 1.38 5.89 30.51
N ALA A 28 1.29 5.26 31.69
CA ALA A 28 1.28 3.82 31.82
C ALA A 28 0.16 3.24 30.93
N PRO A 29 0.34 2.04 30.33
CA PRO A 29 -0.70 1.44 29.50
C PRO A 29 -1.99 1.31 30.32
N GLN A 30 -3.02 2.07 29.94
CA GLN A 30 -4.35 1.95 30.51
C GLN A 30 -4.84 0.52 30.24
N SER A 31 -5.02 -0.25 31.31
CA SER A 31 -5.53 -1.62 31.27
C SER A 31 -6.89 -1.64 30.57
N GLY A 32 -7.02 -2.43 29.50
CA GLY A 32 -8.26 -2.57 28.73
C GLY A 32 -8.26 -1.87 27.36
N MET A 33 -7.30 -0.99 27.06
CA MET A 33 -7.22 -0.37 25.72
C MET A 33 -6.42 -1.22 24.73
N GLY A 34 -6.89 -1.25 23.49
CA GLY A 34 -6.18 -1.78 22.33
C GLY A 34 -4.79 -1.21 22.13
N LYS A 35 -3.90 -2.03 21.59
CA LYS A 35 -2.53 -1.63 21.29
C LYS A 35 -2.48 -0.78 20.02
N LEU A 36 -1.71 0.31 20.07
CA LEU A 36 -1.41 1.11 18.89
C LEU A 36 -0.26 0.47 18.12
N VAL A 37 -0.49 0.12 16.86
CA VAL A 37 0.51 -0.49 15.98
C VAL A 37 1.06 0.58 15.04
N LYS A 38 2.37 0.85 15.12
CA LYS A 38 3.04 1.83 14.25
C LYS A 38 3.53 1.15 12.97
N ALA A 39 3.27 1.79 11.83
CA ALA A 39 3.75 1.33 10.52
C ALA A 39 5.28 1.25 10.44
N ASP A 40 5.99 2.07 11.23
CA ASP A 40 7.46 2.11 11.32
C ASP A 40 8.10 0.74 11.54
N THR A 41 7.61 -0.02 12.53
CA THR A 41 8.18 -1.32 12.88
C THR A 41 8.06 -2.32 11.73
N ILE A 42 6.95 -2.26 10.99
CA ILE A 42 6.68 -3.15 9.85
C ILE A 42 7.53 -2.71 8.65
N ALA A 43 7.57 -1.40 8.39
CA ALA A 43 8.35 -0.84 7.29
C ALA A 43 9.86 -1.09 7.46
N ALA A 44 10.39 -1.03 8.69
CA ALA A 44 11.81 -1.29 8.96
C ALA A 44 12.27 -2.67 8.49
N LYS A 45 11.44 -3.71 8.67
CA LYS A 45 11.74 -5.06 8.18
C LYS A 45 11.93 -5.07 6.65
N PHE A 46 10.98 -4.48 5.93
CA PHE A 46 11.04 -4.44 4.47
C PHE A 46 12.14 -3.51 3.94
N ARG A 47 12.44 -2.44 4.67
CA ARG A 47 13.58 -1.57 4.37
C ARG A 47 14.88 -2.37 4.33
N THR A 48 15.15 -3.18 5.37
CA THR A 48 16.33 -4.04 5.42
C THR A 48 16.36 -5.06 4.28
N GLU A 49 15.22 -5.68 3.95
CA GLU A 49 15.13 -6.62 2.81
C GLU A 49 15.47 -5.93 1.48
N ILE A 50 15.01 -4.68 1.28
CA ILE A 50 15.26 -3.89 0.07
C ILE A 50 16.74 -3.48 0.00
N GLU A 51 17.31 -2.97 1.10
CA GLU A 51 18.73 -2.60 1.19
C GLU A 51 19.62 -3.81 0.85
N GLN A 52 19.33 -4.98 1.43
CA GLN A 52 20.05 -6.22 1.12
C GLN A 52 19.91 -6.63 -0.34
N ALA A 53 18.72 -6.52 -0.92
CA ALA A 53 18.51 -6.85 -2.33
C ALA A 53 19.24 -5.90 -3.29
N ILE A 54 19.39 -4.62 -2.92
CA ILE A 54 20.18 -3.64 -3.69
C ILE A 54 21.67 -3.97 -3.59
N SER A 55 22.18 -4.22 -2.38
CA SER A 55 23.60 -4.51 -2.16
C SER A 55 24.06 -5.87 -2.70
N GLY A 56 23.19 -6.88 -2.67
CA GLY A 56 23.50 -8.25 -3.11
C GLY A 56 23.41 -8.46 -4.62
N SER A 57 22.86 -7.51 -5.38
CA SER A 57 22.74 -7.62 -6.83
C SER A 57 24.01 -7.14 -7.53
N SER A 58 25.04 -7.98 -7.57
CA SER A 58 26.25 -7.74 -8.38
C SER A 58 25.97 -7.73 -9.89
N ALA A 59 24.77 -8.11 -10.31
CA ALA A 59 24.31 -8.13 -11.69
C ALA A 59 23.90 -6.76 -12.24
N ARG A 60 23.65 -5.75 -11.39
CA ARG A 60 23.20 -4.41 -11.84
C ARG A 60 24.38 -3.48 -12.04
N ALA A 61 24.51 -2.96 -13.27
CA ALA A 61 25.52 -1.96 -13.61
C ALA A 61 25.29 -0.60 -12.91
N ARG A 62 24.06 -0.28 -12.50
CA ARG A 62 23.71 0.97 -11.82
C ARG A 62 22.64 0.77 -10.74
N LYS A 63 22.55 1.73 -9.82
CA LYS A 63 21.47 1.80 -8.83
C LYS A 63 20.10 1.85 -9.54
N PRO A 64 19.05 1.24 -8.94
CA PRO A 64 17.69 1.44 -9.42
C PRO A 64 17.32 2.92 -9.40
N ARG A 65 16.65 3.40 -10.44
CA ARG A 65 16.23 4.78 -10.58
C ARG A 65 14.71 4.89 -10.68
N LEU A 66 14.12 5.61 -9.74
CA LEU A 66 12.68 5.90 -9.66
C LEU A 66 12.41 7.36 -10.01
N LEU A 67 11.49 7.58 -10.95
CA LEU A 67 10.94 8.90 -11.27
C LEU A 67 9.60 9.09 -10.55
N GLY A 68 9.45 10.15 -9.78
CA GLY A 68 8.16 10.63 -9.28
C GLY A 68 7.67 11.81 -10.11
N ILE A 69 6.42 11.77 -10.56
CA ILE A 69 5.78 12.85 -11.34
C ILE A 69 4.72 13.53 -10.48
N LEU A 70 4.97 14.78 -10.13
CA LEU A 70 4.05 15.64 -9.39
C LEU A 70 3.53 16.73 -10.33
N SER A 71 2.21 16.78 -10.53
CA SER A 71 1.58 17.71 -11.46
C SER A 71 0.57 18.68 -10.82
N THR A 72 0.39 18.59 -9.50
CA THR A 72 -0.58 19.40 -8.76
C THR A 72 0.08 20.26 -7.69
N SER A 73 -0.59 21.37 -7.37
CA SER A 73 -0.20 22.31 -6.31
C SER A 73 -0.44 21.80 -4.88
N SER A 74 -1.04 20.61 -4.74
CA SER A 74 -1.42 19.97 -3.47
C SER A 74 -0.25 19.85 -2.48
N ALA A 75 -0.33 20.59 -1.36
CA ALA A 75 0.66 20.55 -0.28
C ALA A 75 0.85 19.14 0.34
N PRO A 76 -0.22 18.34 0.58
CA PRO A 76 -0.08 16.95 1.00
C PRO A 76 0.71 16.09 -0.01
N SER A 77 0.40 16.21 -1.31
CA SER A 77 1.09 15.45 -2.37
C SER A 77 2.57 15.82 -2.44
N ARG A 78 2.88 17.12 -2.36
CA ARG A 78 4.26 17.64 -2.37
C ARG A 78 5.06 17.16 -1.15
N SER A 79 4.44 17.16 0.03
CA SER A 79 5.06 16.63 1.26
C SER A 79 5.35 15.13 1.16
N TYR A 80 4.40 14.36 0.63
CA TYR A 80 4.57 12.93 0.40
C TYR A 80 5.68 12.65 -0.63
N ALA A 81 5.77 13.46 -1.69
CA ALA A 81 6.84 13.36 -2.68
C ALA A 81 8.24 13.57 -2.10
N GLN A 82 8.39 14.59 -1.25
CA GLN A 82 9.65 14.85 -0.55
C GLN A 82 10.02 13.73 0.43
N PHE A 83 9.02 13.12 1.09
CA PHE A 83 9.28 11.97 1.96
C PHE A 83 9.75 10.75 1.16
N THR A 84 9.11 10.47 0.02
CA THR A 84 9.51 9.36 -0.86
C THR A 84 10.92 9.55 -1.39
N LYS A 85 11.28 10.78 -1.81
CA LYS A 85 12.65 11.14 -2.20
C LYS A 85 13.66 10.79 -1.12
N LYS A 86 13.47 11.32 0.10
CA LYS A 86 14.36 11.06 1.25
C LYS A 86 14.49 9.56 1.55
N THR A 87 13.38 8.82 1.45
CA THR A 87 13.37 7.38 1.70
C THR A 87 14.18 6.62 0.66
N CYS A 88 14.03 6.95 -0.63
CA CYS A 88 14.79 6.34 -1.72
C CYS A 88 16.30 6.60 -1.58
N GLU A 89 16.67 7.86 -1.38
CA GLU A 89 18.08 8.27 -1.21
C GLU A 89 18.74 7.56 -0.03
N ALA A 90 18.01 7.42 1.09
CA ALA A 90 18.52 6.76 2.29
C ALA A 90 18.70 5.24 2.16
N ILE A 91 18.12 4.59 1.14
CA ILE A 91 18.25 3.14 0.92
C ILE A 91 19.04 2.79 -0.35
N GLY A 92 19.65 3.79 -0.99
CA GLY A 92 20.50 3.58 -2.18
C GLY A 92 19.75 3.48 -3.51
N ILE A 93 18.56 4.05 -3.60
CA ILE A 93 17.79 4.20 -4.85
C ILE A 93 17.97 5.63 -5.36
N ASP A 94 18.31 5.78 -6.64
CA ASP A 94 18.34 7.09 -7.30
C ASP A 94 16.90 7.58 -7.48
N PHE A 95 16.57 8.76 -6.96
CA PHE A 95 15.23 9.33 -7.08
C PHE A 95 15.26 10.64 -7.86
N VAL A 96 14.38 10.76 -8.85
CA VAL A 96 14.15 12.00 -9.60
C VAL A 96 12.73 12.46 -9.33
N LEU A 97 12.56 13.71 -8.88
CA LEU A 97 11.24 14.34 -8.81
C LEU A 97 11.08 15.25 -10.03
N LYS A 98 10.11 14.94 -10.89
CA LYS A 98 9.72 15.80 -12.01
C LYS A 98 8.45 16.54 -11.63
N GLU A 99 8.58 17.85 -11.45
CA GLU A 99 7.47 18.77 -11.19
C GLU A 99 7.01 19.37 -12.53
N VAL A 100 5.71 19.27 -12.82
CA VAL A 100 5.05 19.82 -14.02
C VAL A 100 3.72 20.48 -13.61
N GLY A 101 3.08 21.21 -14.53
CA GLY A 101 1.78 21.82 -14.28
C GLY A 101 1.73 22.62 -12.97
N GLY A 102 0.69 22.42 -12.17
CA GLY A 102 0.49 23.13 -10.90
C GLY A 102 1.54 22.81 -9.82
N ALA A 103 2.42 21.85 -10.06
CA ALA A 103 3.60 21.66 -9.21
C ALA A 103 4.67 22.73 -9.44
N VAL A 104 4.69 23.40 -10.60
CA VAL A 104 5.60 24.50 -10.93
C VAL A 104 4.93 25.85 -10.64
N GLU A 105 5.70 26.87 -10.29
CA GLU A 105 5.20 28.22 -10.06
C GLU A 105 4.48 28.76 -11.31
N GLY A 106 3.21 29.14 -11.16
CA GLY A 106 2.38 29.67 -12.24
C GLY A 106 1.78 28.61 -13.19
N GLY A 107 2.02 27.31 -12.97
CA GLY A 107 1.45 26.26 -13.81
C GLY A 107 0.02 25.84 -13.43
N VAL A 108 -0.62 25.06 -14.31
CA VAL A 108 -1.99 24.56 -14.12
C VAL A 108 -1.99 23.09 -13.71
N ASP A 109 -2.81 22.72 -12.71
CA ASP A 109 -2.89 21.35 -12.23
C ASP A 109 -3.12 20.35 -13.38
N GLY A 110 -2.24 19.34 -13.44
CA GLY A 110 -2.28 18.26 -14.43
C GLY A 110 -1.68 18.56 -15.80
N GLU A 111 -1.35 19.82 -16.11
CA GLU A 111 -0.66 20.19 -17.35
C GLU A 111 0.72 19.51 -17.44
N GLY A 112 1.06 18.96 -18.61
CA GLY A 112 2.32 18.25 -18.84
C GLY A 112 2.46 16.89 -18.15
N ALA A 113 1.45 16.42 -17.40
CA ALA A 113 1.52 15.14 -16.68
C ALA A 113 1.66 13.94 -17.64
N GLU A 114 0.84 13.90 -18.69
CA GLU A 114 0.88 12.81 -19.68
C GLU A 114 2.17 12.79 -20.48
N GLU A 115 2.63 13.96 -20.95
CA GLU A 115 3.90 14.11 -21.67
C GLU A 115 5.07 13.63 -20.80
N ALA A 116 5.10 14.03 -19.52
CA ALA A 116 6.12 13.57 -18.58
C ALA A 116 6.12 12.05 -18.40
N ILE A 117 4.94 11.40 -18.40
CA ILE A 117 4.83 9.93 -18.32
C ILE A 117 5.37 9.28 -19.60
N ILE A 118 5.01 9.80 -20.77
CA ILE A 118 5.44 9.26 -22.07
C ILE A 118 6.96 9.35 -22.22
N GLU A 119 7.56 10.51 -21.95
CA GLU A 119 9.02 10.68 -21.97
C GLU A 119 9.71 9.71 -20.99
N ALA A 120 9.15 9.55 -19.79
CA ALA A 120 9.70 8.64 -18.79
C ALA A 120 9.57 7.17 -19.18
N ASN A 121 8.54 6.80 -19.94
CA ASN A 121 8.39 5.45 -20.48
C ASN A 121 9.51 5.10 -21.46
N GLU A 122 9.98 6.06 -22.24
CA GLU A 122 11.01 5.88 -23.26
C GLU A 122 12.44 5.95 -22.69
N ASP A 123 12.65 6.65 -21.57
CA ASP A 123 13.98 6.79 -20.96
C ASP A 123 14.52 5.47 -20.37
N ARG A 124 15.57 4.92 -20.99
CA ARG A 124 16.25 3.68 -20.55
C ARG A 124 16.94 3.81 -19.18
N ASN A 125 17.17 5.03 -18.71
CA ASN A 125 17.76 5.29 -17.40
C ASN A 125 16.73 5.27 -16.26
N ILE A 126 15.44 5.26 -16.56
CA ILE A 126 14.36 5.15 -15.58
C ILE A 126 13.91 3.69 -15.46
N ASP A 127 13.88 3.17 -14.24
CA ASP A 127 13.45 1.80 -13.93
C ASP A 127 12.02 1.73 -13.41
N GLY A 128 11.55 2.83 -12.83
CA GLY A 128 10.19 2.93 -12.30
C GLY A 128 9.65 4.35 -12.36
N ILE A 129 8.33 4.45 -12.46
CA ILE A 129 7.55 5.67 -12.52
C ILE A 129 6.47 5.57 -11.45
N MET A 130 6.35 6.60 -10.63
CA MET A 130 5.23 6.81 -9.71
C MET A 130 4.59 8.17 -10.01
N VAL A 131 3.26 8.26 -9.90
CA VAL A 131 2.50 9.46 -10.21
C VAL A 131 1.67 9.86 -9.00
N TYR A 132 1.77 11.13 -8.57
CA TYR A 132 1.08 11.59 -7.36
C TYR A 132 -0.37 11.98 -7.65
N TYR A 133 -1.28 11.00 -7.53
CA TYR A 133 -2.73 11.18 -7.62
C TYR A 133 -3.35 11.78 -6.34
N PRO A 134 -4.57 12.36 -6.42
CA PRO A 134 -5.32 12.64 -7.64
C PRO A 134 -4.72 13.82 -8.43
N ILE A 135 -4.84 13.78 -9.76
CA ILE A 135 -4.47 14.88 -10.64
C ILE A 135 -5.73 15.62 -11.10
N PHE A 136 -6.58 14.92 -11.83
CA PHE A 136 -7.87 15.39 -12.31
C PHE A 136 -9.03 14.72 -11.56
N GLY A 137 -8.77 13.59 -10.91
CA GLY A 137 -9.79 12.70 -10.35
C GLY A 137 -10.52 11.88 -11.42
N GLY A 138 -11.38 10.97 -10.96
CA GLY A 138 -12.28 10.22 -11.84
C GLY A 138 -11.57 9.42 -12.93
N SER A 139 -12.18 9.38 -14.13
CA SER A 139 -11.73 8.57 -15.26
C SER A 139 -10.41 9.02 -15.88
N GLN A 140 -10.06 10.31 -15.79
CA GLN A 140 -8.83 10.82 -16.40
C GLN A 140 -7.58 10.35 -15.65
N ASP A 141 -7.65 10.28 -14.31
CA ASP A 141 -6.57 9.66 -13.52
C ASP A 141 -6.43 8.17 -13.86
N HIS A 142 -7.55 7.46 -14.07
CA HIS A 142 -7.51 6.06 -14.49
C HIS A 142 -6.88 5.89 -15.88
N TYR A 143 -7.14 6.81 -16.80
CA TYR A 143 -6.48 6.85 -18.10
C TYR A 143 -4.96 7.02 -17.94
N LEU A 144 -4.50 8.01 -17.17
CA LEU A 144 -3.08 8.24 -16.93
C LEU A 144 -2.38 7.02 -16.30
N GLN A 145 -3.05 6.29 -15.41
CA GLN A 145 -2.54 5.02 -14.87
C GLN A 145 -2.26 3.97 -15.96
N GLN A 146 -3.01 3.98 -17.06
CA GLN A 146 -2.79 3.08 -18.21
C GLN A 146 -1.75 3.60 -19.19
N VAL A 147 -1.39 4.88 -19.13
CA VAL A 147 -0.29 5.47 -19.93
C VAL A 147 1.07 5.06 -19.35
N VAL A 148 1.18 4.87 -18.03
CA VAL A 148 2.41 4.38 -17.40
C VAL A 148 2.73 2.97 -17.91
N SER A 149 3.94 2.77 -18.43
CA SER A 149 4.37 1.46 -18.91
C SER A 149 4.27 0.40 -17.81
N PRO A 150 3.69 -0.78 -18.07
CA PRO A 150 3.63 -1.85 -17.06
C PRO A 150 5.01 -2.35 -16.62
N PHE A 151 6.08 -2.05 -17.35
CA PHE A 151 7.46 -2.37 -16.95
C PHE A 151 8.08 -1.33 -16.02
N LYS A 152 7.42 -0.18 -15.83
CA LYS A 152 7.89 0.92 -14.97
C LYS A 152 6.86 1.30 -13.91
N ASP A 153 5.63 0.80 -13.98
CA ASP A 153 4.56 1.07 -13.01
C ASP A 153 4.85 0.41 -11.63
N VAL A 154 5.56 1.14 -10.76
CA VAL A 154 5.93 0.64 -9.42
C VAL A 154 4.72 0.59 -8.46
N GLU A 155 3.68 1.33 -8.76
CA GLU A 155 2.45 1.39 -7.97
C GLU A 155 1.54 0.21 -8.27
N GLY A 156 1.69 -0.41 -9.45
CA GLY A 156 0.91 -1.57 -9.90
C GLY A 156 -0.50 -1.20 -10.35
N LEU A 157 -0.71 0.03 -10.81
CA LEU A 157 -2.02 0.57 -11.21
C LEU A 157 -2.45 0.17 -12.63
N HIS A 158 -1.53 -0.30 -13.47
CA HIS A 158 -1.82 -0.75 -14.81
C HIS A 158 -2.78 -1.96 -14.79
N VAL A 159 -3.75 -2.00 -15.71
CA VAL A 159 -4.85 -2.98 -15.76
C VAL A 159 -4.37 -4.43 -15.78
N LYS A 160 -3.17 -4.68 -16.30
CA LYS A 160 -2.52 -5.99 -16.31
C LYS A 160 -2.31 -6.55 -14.90
N PHE A 161 -1.88 -5.73 -13.95
CA PHE A 161 -1.63 -6.16 -12.58
C PHE A 161 -2.93 -6.37 -11.82
N HIS A 162 -3.93 -5.51 -12.05
CA HIS A 162 -5.29 -5.73 -11.56
C HIS A 162 -5.90 -7.03 -12.11
N TYR A 163 -5.78 -7.28 -13.42
CA TYR A 163 -6.23 -8.51 -14.05
C TYR A 163 -5.59 -9.74 -13.39
N ASN A 164 -4.26 -9.72 -13.23
CA ASN A 164 -3.53 -10.81 -12.59
C ASN A 164 -4.00 -11.03 -11.15
N LEU A 165 -4.21 -9.96 -10.39
CA LEU A 165 -4.72 -10.01 -9.03
C LEU A 165 -6.11 -10.66 -8.96
N TYR A 166 -7.07 -10.17 -9.75
CA TYR A 166 -8.44 -10.68 -9.73
C TYR A 166 -8.53 -12.16 -10.15
N HIS A 167 -7.66 -12.59 -11.08
CA HIS A 167 -7.58 -13.98 -11.55
C HIS A 167 -6.59 -14.84 -10.75
N ASN A 168 -6.01 -14.31 -9.67
CA ASN A 168 -5.01 -14.97 -8.84
C ASN A 168 -3.82 -15.54 -9.64
N ILE A 169 -3.41 -14.84 -10.70
CA ILE A 169 -2.21 -15.11 -11.51
C ILE A 169 -1.01 -14.58 -10.72
N ARG A 170 -0.32 -15.49 -10.03
CA ARG A 170 0.82 -15.12 -9.17
C ARG A 170 2.14 -15.02 -9.93
N PHE A 171 2.28 -15.78 -11.00
CA PHE A 171 3.49 -15.85 -11.80
C PHE A 171 3.19 -15.52 -13.25
N ILE A 172 4.02 -14.67 -13.84
CA ILE A 172 3.92 -14.24 -15.23
C ILE A 172 5.26 -14.43 -15.92
N ARG A 173 5.22 -14.50 -17.25
CA ARG A 173 6.41 -14.20 -18.06
C ARG A 173 6.38 -12.70 -18.38
N PRO A 174 7.46 -11.93 -18.19
CA PRO A 174 7.45 -10.49 -18.43
C PRO A 174 6.91 -10.09 -19.80
N GLN A 175 7.18 -10.89 -20.84
CA GLN A 175 6.71 -10.66 -22.22
C GLN A 175 5.18 -10.53 -22.31
N THR A 176 4.42 -11.17 -21.42
CA THR A 176 2.94 -11.11 -21.41
C THR A 176 2.35 -9.76 -20.97
N LEU A 177 3.19 -8.87 -20.43
CA LEU A 177 2.81 -7.50 -20.13
C LEU A 177 2.68 -6.66 -21.41
N VAL A 178 3.39 -7.04 -22.49
CA VAL A 178 3.22 -6.46 -23.84
C VAL A 178 2.16 -7.27 -24.61
N GLY A 179 1.13 -6.61 -25.13
CA GLY A 179 0.11 -7.22 -26.00
C GLY A 179 -1.19 -7.61 -25.30
N LEU A 180 -2.24 -7.88 -26.10
CA LEU A 180 -3.55 -8.33 -25.61
C LEU A 180 -3.45 -9.71 -24.93
N PRO A 181 -4.27 -10.02 -23.92
CA PRO A 181 -4.32 -11.37 -23.33
C PRO A 181 -4.72 -12.38 -24.42
N SER A 182 -3.76 -13.14 -24.94
CA SER A 182 -4.04 -14.23 -25.88
C SER A 182 -4.45 -15.49 -25.14
N SER A 183 -5.56 -16.10 -25.57
CA SER A 183 -6.05 -17.41 -25.13
C SER A 183 -5.01 -18.54 -25.28
N ALA A 184 -3.96 -18.35 -26.10
CA ALA A 184 -2.89 -19.32 -26.28
C ALA A 184 -1.84 -19.32 -25.14
N ASN A 185 -1.83 -18.29 -24.30
CA ASN A 185 -0.75 -18.05 -23.32
C ASN A 185 -1.21 -18.06 -21.86
N SER A 186 -2.37 -18.63 -21.52
CA SER A 186 -2.66 -18.83 -20.09
C SER A 186 -1.59 -19.77 -19.54
N PRO A 187 -0.73 -19.34 -18.60
CA PRO A 187 -0.05 -20.32 -17.80
C PRO A 187 -1.18 -21.11 -17.13
N THR A 188 -1.18 -22.43 -17.24
CA THR A 188 -1.63 -23.24 -16.11
C THR A 188 -0.80 -22.70 -14.96
N ALA A 189 -1.37 -21.76 -14.20
CA ALA A 189 -0.66 -21.14 -13.10
C ALA A 189 -0.17 -22.33 -12.25
N PRO A 190 1.14 -22.44 -11.99
CA PRO A 190 1.64 -23.45 -11.09
C PRO A 190 0.77 -23.44 -9.84
N ALA A 191 0.56 -24.61 -9.24
CA ALA A 191 -0.09 -24.70 -7.92
C ALA A 191 0.48 -23.60 -7.00
N PRO A 192 -0.32 -23.03 -6.09
CA PRO A 192 0.13 -21.94 -5.21
C PRO A 192 1.42 -22.33 -4.50
N ALA A 193 2.55 -21.90 -5.05
CA ALA A 193 3.89 -22.21 -4.59
C ALA A 193 4.54 -20.91 -4.12
N ALA A 194 5.41 -21.00 -3.13
CA ALA A 194 6.14 -19.85 -2.61
C ALA A 194 7.13 -19.27 -3.64
N GLU A 195 7.59 -20.10 -4.58
CA GLU A 195 8.66 -19.81 -5.53
C GLU A 195 8.18 -19.85 -6.98
N ALA A 196 8.82 -19.05 -7.83
CA ALA A 196 8.46 -18.94 -9.24
C ALA A 196 9.12 -20.07 -10.05
N PRO A 197 8.41 -20.69 -11.01
CA PRO A 197 9.05 -21.61 -11.96
C PRO A 197 10.10 -20.91 -12.83
N GLU A 198 10.95 -21.70 -13.48
CA GLU A 198 11.94 -21.21 -14.43
C GLU A 198 11.30 -20.39 -15.56
N GLY A 199 11.89 -19.23 -15.86
CA GLY A 199 11.36 -18.28 -16.85
C GLY A 199 10.12 -17.48 -16.41
N TYR A 200 9.65 -17.68 -15.18
CA TYR A 200 8.56 -16.91 -14.59
C TYR A 200 9.04 -15.99 -13.46
N VAL A 201 8.29 -14.92 -13.26
CA VAL A 201 8.48 -13.96 -12.18
C VAL A 201 7.16 -13.71 -11.47
N LYS A 202 7.21 -13.35 -10.18
CA LYS A 202 6.01 -12.98 -9.44
C LYS A 202 5.42 -11.71 -10.02
N SER A 203 4.13 -11.74 -10.41
CA SER A 203 3.38 -10.53 -10.76
C SER A 203 3.44 -9.54 -9.60
N ILE A 204 3.71 -8.26 -9.86
CA ILE A 204 3.55 -7.23 -8.84
C ILE A 204 2.07 -7.09 -8.49
N ILE A 205 1.83 -6.56 -7.28
CA ILE A 205 0.52 -6.29 -6.71
C ILE A 205 0.48 -4.78 -6.42
N PRO A 206 -0.68 -4.12 -6.60
CA PRO A 206 -0.82 -2.71 -6.23
C PRO A 206 -0.29 -2.44 -4.82
N CYS A 207 0.60 -1.46 -4.68
CA CYS A 207 1.44 -1.33 -3.49
C CYS A 207 0.63 -1.06 -2.20
N THR A 208 -0.49 -0.34 -2.28
CA THR A 208 -1.35 -0.03 -1.13
C THR A 208 -2.12 -1.25 -0.62
N PRO A 209 -2.89 -1.99 -1.46
CA PRO A 209 -3.44 -3.29 -1.07
C PRO A 209 -2.39 -4.27 -0.53
N LEU A 210 -1.22 -4.35 -1.17
CA LEU A 210 -0.12 -5.20 -0.71
C LEU A 210 0.38 -4.78 0.68
N ALA A 211 0.52 -3.47 0.94
CA ALA A 211 0.96 -2.95 2.22
C ALA A 211 -0.04 -3.28 3.34
N ILE A 212 -1.34 -3.20 3.06
CA ILE A 212 -2.39 -3.60 4.01
C ILE A 212 -2.30 -5.10 4.29
N VAL A 213 -2.18 -5.95 3.27
CA VAL A 213 -1.97 -7.39 3.46
C VAL A 213 -0.74 -7.66 4.34
N LYS A 214 0.39 -6.97 4.10
CA LYS A 214 1.60 -7.10 4.93
C LYS A 214 1.44 -6.59 6.35
N ALA A 215 0.64 -5.55 6.56
CA ALA A 215 0.25 -5.10 7.89
C ALA A 215 -0.58 -6.18 8.61
N LEU A 216 -1.59 -6.75 7.94
CA LEU A 216 -2.47 -7.80 8.48
C LEU A 216 -1.72 -9.10 8.79
N GLU A 217 -0.76 -9.49 7.93
CA GLU A 217 0.15 -10.60 8.20
C GLU A 217 0.95 -10.35 9.50
N HIS A 218 1.51 -9.15 9.66
CA HIS A 218 2.32 -8.81 10.85
C HIS A 218 1.51 -8.84 12.15
N VAL A 219 0.24 -8.44 12.10
CA VAL A 219 -0.63 -8.40 13.29
C VAL A 219 -1.37 -9.72 13.57
N GLY A 220 -1.06 -10.79 12.83
CA GLY A 220 -1.59 -12.14 13.12
C GLY A 220 -2.99 -12.42 12.59
N VAL A 221 -3.48 -11.65 11.61
CA VAL A 221 -4.75 -11.97 10.92
C VAL A 221 -4.61 -13.25 10.10
N TYR A 222 -3.45 -13.39 9.44
CA TYR A 222 -3.10 -14.53 8.61
C TYR A 222 -2.61 -15.71 9.46
N ASN A 223 -3.28 -16.86 9.36
CA ASN A 223 -2.87 -18.10 10.02
C ASN A 223 -1.83 -18.83 9.17
N SER A 224 -0.57 -18.85 9.62
CA SER A 224 0.54 -19.50 8.90
C SER A 224 0.49 -21.03 8.92
N ILE A 225 -0.36 -21.65 9.75
CA ILE A 225 -0.58 -23.11 9.75
C ILE A 225 -1.36 -23.54 8.50
N LEU A 226 -2.20 -22.65 7.96
CA LEU A 226 -2.97 -22.91 6.74
C LEU A 226 -2.11 -22.75 5.49
N ASP A 227 -2.52 -23.47 4.44
CA ASP A 227 -1.86 -23.43 3.15
C ASP A 227 -1.84 -22.03 2.54
N TYR A 228 -0.83 -21.79 1.71
CA TYR A 228 -0.72 -20.51 1.01
C TYR A 228 -1.92 -20.29 0.08
N GLY A 229 -2.60 -19.14 0.25
CA GLY A 229 -3.87 -18.84 -0.43
C GLY A 229 -5.11 -19.19 0.40
N ASP A 230 -4.97 -19.73 1.61
CA ASP A 230 -6.07 -19.98 2.56
C ASP A 230 -5.80 -19.39 3.95
N ARG A 231 -4.73 -18.60 4.08
CA ARG A 231 -4.26 -18.09 5.37
C ARG A 231 -5.20 -17.08 6.02
N ALA A 232 -6.10 -16.46 5.26
CA ALA A 232 -7.13 -15.57 5.80
C ALA A 232 -8.47 -16.29 6.02
N TYR A 233 -8.53 -17.61 5.82
CA TYR A 233 -9.75 -18.39 6.02
C TYR A 233 -10.32 -18.25 7.43
N GLY A 234 -11.65 -18.13 7.50
CA GLY A 234 -12.39 -17.92 8.75
C GLY A 234 -12.34 -16.49 9.28
N ARG A 235 -11.61 -15.56 8.64
CA ARG A 235 -11.65 -14.14 8.98
C ARG A 235 -12.76 -13.42 8.24
N THR A 236 -13.49 -12.57 8.95
CA THR A 236 -14.45 -11.62 8.37
C THR A 236 -13.84 -10.22 8.35
N VAL A 237 -13.84 -9.56 7.20
CA VAL A 237 -13.19 -8.25 7.00
C VAL A 237 -14.18 -7.25 6.41
N THR A 238 -14.30 -6.06 6.99
CA THR A 238 -15.01 -4.93 6.38
C THR A 238 -14.00 -3.95 5.79
N ILE A 239 -14.16 -3.61 4.50
CA ILE A 239 -13.38 -2.58 3.81
C ILE A 239 -14.31 -1.42 3.47
N ILE A 240 -14.07 -0.27 4.09
CA ILE A 240 -14.80 0.97 3.85
C ILE A 240 -14.06 1.78 2.79
N ASN A 241 -14.25 1.37 1.54
CA ASN A 241 -13.85 1.99 0.27
C ASN A 241 -14.04 0.92 -0.82
N ARG A 242 -14.51 1.32 -2.00
CA ARG A 242 -14.60 0.42 -3.17
C ARG A 242 -14.00 1.03 -4.45
N SER A 243 -12.97 1.86 -4.29
CA SER A 243 -12.19 2.39 -5.43
C SER A 243 -11.44 1.28 -6.15
N GLU A 244 -11.13 1.52 -7.43
CA GLU A 244 -10.27 0.62 -8.23
C GLU A 244 -8.81 0.64 -7.77
N VAL A 245 -8.38 1.69 -7.06
CA VAL A 245 -6.99 1.85 -6.62
C VAL A 245 -6.69 1.04 -5.36
N VAL A 246 -7.64 0.98 -4.41
CA VAL A 246 -7.41 0.36 -3.10
C VAL A 246 -8.49 -0.64 -2.73
N GLY A 247 -9.75 -0.20 -2.68
CA GLY A 247 -10.84 -0.95 -2.06
C GLY A 247 -11.13 -2.31 -2.72
N ARG A 248 -11.41 -2.30 -4.03
CA ARG A 248 -11.75 -3.53 -4.77
C ARG A 248 -10.56 -4.49 -4.90
N PRO A 249 -9.34 -4.04 -5.23
CA PRO A 249 -8.19 -4.94 -5.26
C PRO A 249 -7.91 -5.57 -3.89
N LEU A 250 -8.03 -4.81 -2.80
CA LEU A 250 -7.87 -5.35 -1.45
C LEU A 250 -8.93 -6.40 -1.12
N ALA A 251 -10.20 -6.13 -1.45
CA ALA A 251 -11.29 -7.07 -1.22
C ALA A 251 -11.05 -8.40 -1.94
N ALA A 252 -10.66 -8.33 -3.21
CA ALA A 252 -10.34 -9.52 -4.01
C ALA A 252 -9.12 -10.27 -3.47
N LEU A 253 -8.06 -9.59 -3.03
CA LEU A 253 -6.88 -10.24 -2.44
C LEU A 253 -7.24 -11.03 -1.18
N LEU A 254 -7.94 -10.40 -0.24
CA LEU A 254 -8.32 -11.04 1.02
C LEU A 254 -9.31 -12.20 0.79
N ALA A 255 -10.28 -12.02 -0.12
CA ALA A 255 -11.21 -13.09 -0.47
C ALA A 255 -10.50 -14.27 -1.17
N ASN A 256 -9.55 -14.00 -2.06
CA ASN A 256 -8.74 -15.05 -2.69
C ASN A 256 -7.89 -15.83 -1.67
N ASP A 257 -7.51 -15.20 -0.55
CA ASP A 257 -6.79 -15.81 0.58
C ASP A 257 -7.72 -16.50 1.60
N GLY A 258 -9.03 -16.55 1.34
CA GLY A 258 -10.02 -17.29 2.12
C GLY A 258 -10.91 -16.44 3.04
N ALA A 259 -10.69 -15.13 3.14
CA ALA A 259 -11.51 -14.28 3.98
C ALA A 259 -12.93 -14.08 3.41
N ARG A 260 -13.89 -13.83 4.29
CA ARG A 260 -15.19 -13.24 3.94
C ARG A 260 -15.04 -11.73 4.01
N VAL A 261 -15.32 -11.00 2.93
CA VAL A 261 -15.05 -9.55 2.87
C VAL A 261 -16.30 -8.75 2.52
N PHE A 262 -16.69 -7.83 3.38
CA PHE A 262 -17.69 -6.81 3.08
C PHE A 262 -17.02 -5.58 2.48
N SER A 263 -17.25 -5.33 1.20
CA SER A 263 -16.78 -4.14 0.49
C SER A 263 -17.88 -3.08 0.47
N ILE A 264 -17.64 -1.99 1.21
CA ILE A 264 -18.58 -0.89 1.39
C ILE A 264 -18.26 0.22 0.39
N ASP A 265 -19.31 0.73 -0.22
CA ASP A 265 -19.32 1.93 -1.05
C ASP A 265 -20.44 2.86 -0.59
N ILE A 266 -20.49 4.08 -1.13
CA ILE A 266 -21.48 5.10 -0.72
C ILE A 266 -22.92 4.58 -0.85
N ASP A 267 -23.21 3.86 -1.94
CA ASP A 267 -24.57 3.49 -2.31
C ASP A 267 -24.91 2.00 -2.09
N SER A 268 -23.92 1.15 -1.79
CA SER A 268 -24.15 -0.30 -1.71
C SER A 268 -23.04 -1.07 -1.01
N ILE A 269 -23.40 -2.26 -0.52
CA ILE A 269 -22.48 -3.21 0.09
C ILE A 269 -22.42 -4.48 -0.77
N GLN A 270 -21.20 -4.97 -0.98
CA GLN A 270 -20.93 -6.22 -1.67
C GLN A 270 -20.17 -7.17 -0.75
N GLU A 271 -20.48 -8.46 -0.85
CA GLU A 271 -19.76 -9.53 -0.17
C GLU A 271 -18.86 -10.26 -1.17
N TYR A 272 -17.57 -10.33 -0.87
CA TYR A 272 -16.56 -11.07 -1.61
C TYR A 272 -16.20 -12.33 -0.81
N THR A 273 -16.24 -13.48 -1.45
CA THR A 273 -15.81 -14.76 -0.85
C THR A 273 -14.95 -15.54 -1.83
N LYS A 274 -14.13 -16.46 -1.30
CA LYS A 274 -13.35 -17.37 -2.14
C LYS A 274 -14.29 -18.26 -2.97
N ARG A 275 -14.01 -18.39 -4.26
CA ARG A 275 -14.76 -19.31 -5.13
C ARG A 275 -14.50 -20.74 -4.65
N PRO A 276 -15.55 -21.55 -4.40
CA PRO A 276 -15.37 -22.96 -4.05
C PRO A 276 -14.56 -23.68 -5.13
N ALA A 277 -13.60 -24.51 -4.72
CA ALA A 277 -12.96 -25.43 -5.63
C ALA A 277 -14.04 -26.41 -6.13
N THR A 278 -14.33 -26.40 -7.44
CA THR A 278 -15.20 -27.40 -8.02
C THR A 278 -14.51 -28.75 -7.88
N ASN A 279 -15.01 -29.62 -7.00
CA ASN A 279 -14.63 -31.02 -7.00
C ASN A 279 -14.94 -31.57 -8.39
N THR A 280 -13.91 -31.95 -9.14
CA THR A 280 -14.02 -32.51 -10.48
C THR A 280 -14.55 -33.95 -10.41
N SER A 281 -15.77 -34.13 -9.91
CA SER A 281 -16.55 -35.35 -10.04
C SER A 281 -17.54 -35.27 -11.22
N SER A 282 -17.71 -34.11 -11.85
CA SER A 282 -18.65 -33.88 -12.97
C SER A 282 -18.00 -33.69 -14.35
N GLY A 283 -16.69 -33.83 -14.52
CA GLY A 283 -16.02 -33.68 -15.82
C GLY A 283 -16.06 -32.26 -16.42
N GLU A 284 -16.64 -31.28 -15.71
CA GLU A 284 -16.59 -29.88 -16.11
C GLU A 284 -15.18 -29.33 -15.90
N LYS A 285 -14.57 -28.83 -17.00
CA LYS A 285 -13.27 -28.17 -16.94
C LYS A 285 -13.37 -26.97 -16.00
N PRO A 286 -12.41 -26.77 -15.08
CA PRO A 286 -12.40 -25.57 -14.24
C PRO A 286 -12.45 -24.34 -15.14
N ASN A 287 -13.38 -23.43 -14.84
CA ASN A 287 -13.64 -22.28 -15.69
C ASN A 287 -12.39 -21.39 -15.78
N ARG A 288 -11.68 -21.49 -16.90
CA ARG A 288 -10.32 -20.96 -17.12
C ARG A 288 -10.17 -19.46 -16.86
N TYR A 289 -11.27 -18.71 -16.99
CA TYR A 289 -11.27 -17.24 -16.98
C TYR A 289 -12.00 -16.63 -15.78
N ASN A 290 -12.51 -17.45 -14.85
CA ASN A 290 -13.24 -16.89 -13.72
C ASN A 290 -12.28 -16.34 -12.67
N PRO A 291 -12.56 -15.16 -12.08
CA PRO A 291 -11.89 -14.70 -10.87
C PRO A 291 -11.95 -15.77 -9.78
N ARG A 292 -10.92 -15.88 -8.95
CA ARG A 292 -10.89 -16.88 -7.85
C ARG A 292 -11.75 -16.50 -6.64
N HIS A 293 -12.41 -15.35 -6.69
CA HIS A 293 -13.46 -14.94 -5.76
C HIS A 293 -14.79 -14.82 -6.50
N VAL A 294 -15.86 -14.79 -5.71
CA VAL A 294 -17.22 -14.46 -6.14
C VAL A 294 -17.67 -13.20 -5.41
N VAL A 295 -18.51 -12.41 -6.07
CA VAL A 295 -19.04 -11.16 -5.54
C VAL A 295 -20.56 -11.23 -5.54
N HIS A 296 -21.17 -10.93 -4.41
CA HIS A 296 -22.61 -10.93 -4.22
C HIS A 296 -23.07 -9.59 -3.65
N PRO A 297 -24.23 -9.06 -4.06
CA PRO A 297 -24.88 -7.98 -3.31
C PRO A 297 -25.14 -8.43 -1.87
N CYS A 298 -24.96 -7.52 -0.91
CA CYS A 298 -25.19 -7.78 0.50
C CYS A 298 -26.26 -6.84 1.03
N SER A 299 -27.26 -7.39 1.72
CA SER A 299 -28.39 -6.65 2.29
C SER A 299 -28.15 -6.16 3.72
N LEU A 300 -27.04 -6.56 4.35
CA LEU A 300 -26.68 -6.09 5.69
C LEU A 300 -26.38 -4.59 5.69
N SER A 301 -26.69 -3.91 6.79
CA SER A 301 -26.28 -2.53 7.02
C SER A 301 -24.78 -2.43 7.32
N LEU A 302 -24.21 -1.23 7.19
CA LEU A 302 -22.82 -0.97 7.58
C LEU A 302 -22.56 -1.36 9.05
N GLU A 303 -23.46 -0.99 9.95
CA GLU A 303 -23.38 -1.35 11.38
C GLU A 303 -23.31 -2.86 11.58
N GLN A 304 -24.18 -3.63 10.90
CA GLN A 304 -24.15 -5.09 10.97
C GLN A 304 -22.84 -5.67 10.44
N CYS A 305 -22.33 -5.17 9.32
CA CYS A 305 -21.04 -5.58 8.77
C CYS A 305 -19.89 -5.31 9.76
N LEU A 306 -19.89 -4.15 10.41
CA LEU A 306 -18.86 -3.78 11.40
C LEU A 306 -18.94 -4.63 12.68
N GLY A 307 -20.15 -4.98 13.12
CA GLY A 307 -20.37 -5.85 14.28
C GLY A 307 -19.98 -7.31 14.06
N LEU A 308 -19.88 -7.76 12.80
CA LEU A 308 -19.46 -9.12 12.44
C LEU A 308 -17.94 -9.24 12.19
N SER A 309 -17.29 -8.13 11.81
CA SER A 309 -15.93 -8.16 11.27
C SER A 309 -14.83 -8.26 12.33
N ASP A 310 -13.90 -9.17 12.10
CA ASP A 310 -12.67 -9.32 12.87
C ASP A 310 -11.66 -8.22 12.52
N VAL A 311 -11.73 -7.69 11.29
CA VAL A 311 -10.86 -6.65 10.77
C VAL A 311 -11.70 -5.57 10.08
N VAL A 312 -11.42 -4.30 10.37
CA VAL A 312 -12.03 -3.15 9.70
C VAL A 312 -10.93 -2.28 9.09
N VAL A 313 -10.97 -2.13 7.77
CA VAL A 313 -10.07 -1.26 7.01
C VAL A 313 -10.87 -0.07 6.50
N SER A 314 -10.41 1.15 6.75
CA SER A 314 -11.06 2.36 6.23
C SER A 314 -10.09 3.17 5.37
N ALA A 315 -10.55 3.53 4.17
CA ALA A 315 -9.78 4.29 3.18
C ALA A 315 -10.65 5.39 2.54
N VAL A 316 -11.46 6.08 3.35
CA VAL A 316 -12.36 7.14 2.88
C VAL A 316 -11.59 8.46 2.83
N PRO A 317 -11.44 9.11 1.65
CA PRO A 317 -10.70 10.37 1.49
C PRO A 317 -11.51 11.57 2.00
N SER A 318 -11.93 11.53 3.26
CA SER A 318 -12.74 12.55 3.89
C SER A 318 -12.38 12.73 5.36
N ALA A 319 -12.03 13.97 5.72
CA ALA A 319 -11.71 14.34 7.08
C ALA A 319 -12.94 14.33 8.01
N THR A 320 -14.15 14.43 7.46
CA THR A 320 -15.40 14.42 8.21
C THR A 320 -15.91 13.01 8.47
N TYR A 321 -15.51 12.03 7.66
CA TYR A 321 -15.92 10.64 7.85
C TYR A 321 -15.29 10.03 9.10
N LYS A 322 -16.12 9.37 9.93
CA LYS A 322 -15.70 8.66 11.15
C LYS A 322 -16.48 7.35 11.29
N VAL A 323 -15.76 6.24 11.40
CA VAL A 323 -16.33 4.93 11.77
C VAL A 323 -16.76 4.99 13.23
N PRO A 324 -18.05 4.77 13.54
CA PRO A 324 -18.53 4.79 14.92
C PRO A 324 -17.95 3.63 15.73
N THR A 325 -17.29 3.94 16.85
CA THR A 325 -16.66 2.94 17.73
C THR A 325 -17.69 1.96 18.29
N GLY A 326 -18.90 2.43 18.61
CA GLY A 326 -19.99 1.59 19.11
C GLY A 326 -20.40 0.44 18.18
N TRP A 327 -20.20 0.59 16.87
CA TRP A 327 -20.59 -0.40 15.85
C TRP A 327 -19.53 -1.50 15.65
N LEU A 328 -18.32 -1.31 16.18
CA LEU A 328 -17.25 -2.28 16.03
C LEU A 328 -17.46 -3.49 16.93
N LYS A 329 -17.08 -4.67 16.43
CA LYS A 329 -16.94 -5.89 17.22
C LYS A 329 -15.83 -5.75 18.27
N ASP A 330 -16.07 -6.23 19.49
CA ASP A 330 -15.05 -6.22 20.53
C ASP A 330 -13.83 -7.07 20.12
N GLY A 331 -12.64 -6.51 20.32
CA GLY A 331 -11.38 -7.15 19.96
C GLY A 331 -11.02 -7.09 18.47
N CYS A 332 -11.80 -6.40 17.62
CA CYS A 332 -11.48 -6.27 16.21
C CYS A 332 -10.15 -5.55 15.97
N ILE A 333 -9.60 -5.70 14.76
CA ILE A 333 -8.40 -4.98 14.31
C ILE A 333 -8.84 -3.84 13.40
N CYS A 334 -8.42 -2.61 13.70
CA CYS A 334 -8.75 -1.44 12.90
C CYS A 334 -7.51 -0.91 12.17
N VAL A 335 -7.64 -0.67 10.85
CA VAL A 335 -6.57 -0.14 10.00
C VAL A 335 -7.07 1.08 9.25
N ASN A 336 -6.42 2.22 9.46
CA ASN A 336 -6.67 3.45 8.74
C ASN A 336 -5.66 3.59 7.58
N VAL A 337 -6.19 3.69 6.37
CA VAL A 337 -5.41 3.75 5.12
C VAL A 337 -5.39 5.15 4.54
N ALA A 338 -6.49 5.90 4.68
CA ALA A 338 -6.60 7.27 4.22
C ALA A 338 -5.59 8.19 4.93
N SER A 339 -5.26 9.33 4.32
CA SER A 339 -4.45 10.37 4.95
C SER A 339 -5.19 10.98 6.15
N GLU A 340 -6.51 10.97 6.10
CA GLU A 340 -7.42 11.43 7.12
C GLU A 340 -7.65 10.35 8.19
N LYS A 341 -7.93 10.78 9.41
CA LYS A 341 -8.31 9.87 10.50
C LYS A 341 -9.76 9.44 10.31
N ASN A 342 -10.02 8.26 9.78
CA ASN A 342 -11.37 7.74 9.55
C ASN A 342 -11.99 7.06 10.77
N PHE A 343 -11.28 6.87 11.89
CA PHE A 343 -11.83 6.27 13.11
C PHE A 343 -12.05 7.35 14.19
N GLN A 344 -13.04 7.14 15.05
CA GLN A 344 -13.22 7.97 16.24
C GLN A 344 -12.03 7.79 17.21
N SER A 345 -11.79 8.80 18.06
CA SER A 345 -10.62 8.84 18.95
C SER A 345 -10.60 7.73 20.00
N ASP A 346 -11.78 7.20 20.35
CA ASP A 346 -12.04 6.12 21.30
C ASP A 346 -11.97 4.72 20.67
N VAL A 347 -11.62 4.58 19.38
CA VAL A 347 -11.59 3.28 18.66
C VAL A 347 -10.85 2.17 19.42
N ARG A 348 -9.82 2.53 20.19
CA ARG A 348 -8.99 1.62 20.98
C ARG A 348 -9.69 1.07 22.22
N GLU A 349 -10.86 1.58 22.60
CA GLU A 349 -11.67 1.00 23.66
C GLU A 349 -12.33 -0.32 23.22
N LYS A 350 -12.60 -0.47 21.92
CA LYS A 350 -13.11 -1.72 21.34
C LYS A 350 -12.08 -2.54 20.59
N ALA A 351 -11.24 -1.88 19.78
CA ALA A 351 -10.28 -2.58 18.94
C ALA A 351 -9.16 -3.18 19.79
N SER A 352 -8.76 -4.42 19.54
CA SER A 352 -7.57 -5.01 20.19
C SER A 352 -6.28 -4.39 19.65
N LEU A 353 -6.29 -4.01 18.36
CA LEU A 353 -5.20 -3.37 17.66
C LEU A 353 -5.72 -2.24 16.77
N TYR A 354 -5.03 -1.10 16.80
CA TYR A 354 -5.32 0.02 15.92
C TYR A 354 -4.06 0.49 15.20
N MET A 355 -4.11 0.53 13.87
CA MET A 355 -3.06 1.10 13.01
C MET A 355 -3.56 2.41 12.40
N PRO A 356 -3.00 3.57 12.80
CA PRO A 356 -3.51 4.87 12.38
C PRO A 356 -3.08 5.29 10.96
N ALA A 357 -2.08 4.63 10.38
CA ALA A 357 -1.61 4.92 9.03
C ALA A 357 -0.81 3.73 8.49
N VAL A 358 -0.89 3.50 7.17
CA VAL A 358 -0.12 2.45 6.45
C VAL A 358 0.98 3.00 5.54
N GLY A 359 1.06 4.33 5.33
CA GLY A 359 1.85 4.95 4.26
C GLY A 359 3.33 4.55 4.20
N LYS A 360 3.99 4.37 5.35
CA LYS A 360 5.39 3.90 5.39
C LYS A 360 5.55 2.48 4.84
N ILE A 361 4.57 1.60 5.07
CA ILE A 361 4.56 0.24 4.52
C ILE A 361 4.28 0.31 3.01
N THR A 362 3.36 1.19 2.58
CA THR A 362 3.07 1.44 1.16
C THR A 362 4.32 1.81 0.37
N GLN A 363 5.14 2.73 0.90
CA GLN A 363 6.40 3.10 0.25
C GLN A 363 7.37 1.92 0.14
N MET A 364 7.50 1.09 1.18
CA MET A 364 8.34 -0.10 1.09
C MET A 364 7.81 -1.09 0.04
N MET A 365 6.49 -1.25 -0.08
CA MET A 365 5.91 -2.12 -1.12
C MET A 365 6.13 -1.57 -2.53
N LEU A 366 6.06 -0.25 -2.70
CA LEU A 366 6.40 0.44 -3.95
C LEU A 366 7.86 0.19 -4.34
N LEU A 367 8.80 0.35 -3.41
CA LEU A 367 10.22 0.13 -3.69
C LEU A 367 10.55 -1.36 -3.90
N ARG A 368 9.81 -2.26 -3.25
CA ARG A 368 9.87 -3.70 -3.55
C ARG A 368 9.37 -4.01 -4.97
N ASN A 369 8.32 -3.35 -5.42
CA ASN A 369 7.83 -3.46 -6.81
C ASN A 369 8.88 -2.93 -7.80
N LEU A 370 9.55 -1.82 -7.50
CA LEU A 370 10.67 -1.32 -8.32
C LEU A 370 11.75 -2.38 -8.54
N LEU A 371 12.21 -3.04 -7.46
CA LEU A 371 13.21 -4.09 -7.58
C LEU A 371 12.71 -5.28 -8.40
N ARG A 372 11.41 -5.60 -8.29
CA ARG A 372 10.76 -6.66 -9.08
C ARG A 372 10.71 -6.31 -10.57
N LEU A 373 10.36 -5.07 -10.91
CA LEU A 373 10.33 -4.60 -12.30
C LEU A 373 11.72 -4.58 -12.93
N CYS A 374 12.74 -4.21 -12.15
CA CYS A 374 14.13 -4.35 -12.61
C CYS A 374 14.48 -5.81 -12.94
N GLN A 375 14.06 -6.78 -12.11
CA GLN A 375 14.25 -8.21 -12.40
C GLN A 375 13.51 -8.65 -13.67
N TYR A 376 12.34 -8.07 -13.96
CA TYR A 376 11.63 -8.38 -15.21
C TYR A 376 12.46 -7.99 -16.42
N ARG A 377 13.06 -6.80 -16.39
CA ARG A 377 13.89 -6.29 -17.47
C ARG A 377 15.17 -7.12 -17.65
N GLU A 378 15.84 -7.45 -16.55
CA GLU A 378 17.01 -8.34 -16.57
C GLU A 378 16.68 -9.70 -17.23
N LEU A 379 15.53 -10.29 -16.89
CA LEU A 379 15.08 -11.53 -17.50
C LEU A 379 14.80 -11.37 -19.00
N LEU A 380 14.16 -10.27 -19.41
CA LEU A 380 13.92 -9.97 -20.83
C LEU A 380 15.21 -9.81 -21.62
N GLU A 381 16.19 -9.08 -21.08
CA GLU A 381 17.50 -8.87 -21.69
C GLU A 381 18.28 -10.19 -21.81
N SER A 382 18.25 -11.04 -20.78
CA SER A 382 18.90 -12.36 -20.79
C SER A 382 18.26 -13.37 -21.75
N THR A 383 16.97 -13.22 -22.08
CA THR A 383 16.27 -14.09 -23.03
C THR A 383 16.47 -13.62 -24.49
N ALA A 384 16.85 -12.36 -24.68
CA ALA A 384 17.09 -11.75 -25.99
C ALA A 384 18.55 -11.85 -26.46
N ALA A 385 19.48 -12.04 -25.53
CA ALA A 385 20.88 -12.37 -25.79
C ALA A 385 21.04 -13.87 -26.04
#